data_AF-A0A352PWV0-F1
#
_entry.id   AF-A0A352PWV0-F1
#
_cell.length_a   1.000
_cell.length_b   1.000
_cell.length_c   1.000
_cell.angle_alpha   90.00
_cell.angle_beta   90.00
_cell.angle_gamma   90.00
#
_symmetry.space_group_name_H-M   'P 1'
#
loop_
_entity.id
_entity.type
_entity.pdbx_description
1 polymer ?
#
loop_
_entity_poly.entity_id
_entity_poly.type
_entity_poly.pdbx_seq_one_letter_code
_entity_poly.pdbx_strand_id
1 'polypeptide(L)' 'LDKITHAIHVGTLEPTVYGEVSVPIFQSSTFGFASAEEGAERFAGIRPGYVYSRLSNPTVRALEDCV' A
#
# COMPACT_ATOMS: atom_id res chain seq x y z
N LEU A 1 5.15 0.95 21.87
CA LEU A 1 6.28 1.82 21.47
C LEU A 1 6.06 3.18 22.12
N ASP A 2 7.12 3.88 22.55
CA ASP A 2 6.98 5.29 22.91
C ASP A 2 6.66 6.13 21.65
N LYS A 3 6.26 7.38 21.83
CA LYS A 3 5.82 8.25 20.73
C LYS A 3 6.87 8.41 19.63
N ILE A 4 8.15 8.46 19.98
CA ILE A 4 9.22 8.68 19.02
C ILE A 4 9.46 7.41 18.21
N THR A 5 9.56 6.26 18.89
CA THR A 5 9.71 4.99 18.17
C THR A 5 8.47 4.65 17.34
N HIS A 6 7.27 5.01 17.78
CA HIS A 6 6.05 4.86 16.99
C HIS A 6 6.10 5.65 15.69
N ALA A 7 6.45 6.94 15.77
CA ALA A 7 6.50 7.84 14.62
C ALA A 7 7.53 7.43 13.56
N ILE A 8 8.56 6.65 13.95
CA ILE A 8 9.63 6.23 13.04
C ILE A 8 9.37 4.84 12.44
N HIS A 9 8.77 3.91 13.19
CA HIS A 9 8.78 2.49 12.83
C HIS A 9 7.41 1.85 12.55
N VAL A 10 6.31 2.53 12.86
CA VAL A 10 4.97 1.99 12.53
C VAL A 10 4.59 2.37 11.09
N GLY A 11 3.70 1.58 10.47
CA GLY A 11 3.20 1.85 9.12
C GLY A 11 4.18 1.51 8.00
N THR A 12 5.08 0.56 8.21
CA THR A 12 5.97 0.05 7.15
C THR A 12 5.22 -0.88 6.20
N LEU A 13 5.62 -0.89 4.93
CA LEU A 13 5.20 -1.93 3.98
C LEU A 13 6.01 -3.21 4.19
N GLU A 14 5.48 -4.34 3.73
CA GLU A 14 6.29 -5.55 3.63
C GLU A 14 7.51 -5.31 2.73
N PRO A 15 8.70 -5.83 3.09
CA PRO A 15 9.91 -5.64 2.29
C PRO A 15 9.68 -6.13 0.86
N THR A 16 10.06 -5.32 -0.14
CA THR A 16 10.04 -5.80 -1.52
C THR A 16 11.23 -6.73 -1.78
N VAL A 17 11.36 -7.19 -3.02
CA VAL A 17 12.44 -8.08 -3.47
C VAL A 17 13.85 -7.49 -3.30
N TYR A 18 13.98 -6.19 -3.01
CA TYR A 18 15.26 -5.49 -2.83
C TYR A 18 15.65 -5.25 -1.38
N GLY A 19 14.77 -5.53 -0.41
CA GLY A 19 15.08 -5.41 1.02
C GLY A 19 15.29 -3.98 1.51
N GLU A 20 14.67 -3.00 0.87
CA GLU A 20 14.69 -1.61 1.31
C GLU A 20 14.05 -1.43 2.68
N VAL A 21 14.66 -0.55 3.48
CA VAL A 21 14.19 -0.20 4.83
C VAL A 21 13.29 1.03 4.85
N SER A 22 13.34 1.83 3.79
CA SER A 22 12.46 2.98 3.59
C SER A 22 11.25 2.56 2.76
N VAL A 23 10.07 3.10 3.08
CA VAL A 23 8.86 2.88 2.29
C VAL A 23 9.09 3.35 0.84
N PRO A 24 8.93 2.48 -0.17
CA PRO A 24 9.05 2.89 -1.57
C PRO A 24 8.03 3.94 -1.97
N ILE A 25 8.39 4.80 -2.92
CA ILE A 25 7.48 5.79 -3.48
C ILE A 25 6.73 5.18 -4.67
N PHE A 26 5.47 4.80 -4.46
CA PHE A 26 4.57 4.33 -5.51
C PHE A 26 3.93 5.51 -6.26
N GLN A 27 4.75 6.24 -7.03
CA GLN A 27 4.33 7.38 -7.87
C GLN A 27 3.60 6.93 -9.14
N SER A 28 2.47 6.26 -8.97
CA SER A 28 1.61 5.79 -10.05
C SER A 28 0.19 6.31 -9.88
N SER A 29 -0.54 6.47 -10.99
CA SER A 29 -1.97 6.80 -10.98
C SER A 29 -2.86 5.55 -10.81
N THR A 30 -2.42 4.40 -11.32
CA THR A 30 -3.21 3.15 -11.41
C THR A 30 -2.38 1.91 -11.12
N PHE A 31 -3.06 0.80 -10.81
CA PHE A 31 -2.46 -0.52 -10.58
C PHE A 31 -3.05 -1.54 -11.54
N GLY A 32 -2.20 -2.40 -12.09
CA GLY A 32 -2.63 -3.48 -13.00
C GLY A 32 -3.25 -4.66 -12.26
N PHE A 33 -3.98 -5.49 -12.99
CA PHE A 33 -4.55 -6.76 -12.52
C PHE A 33 -3.96 -7.91 -13.34
N ALA A 34 -3.80 -9.08 -12.72
CA ALA A 34 -3.31 -10.27 -13.41
C ALA A 34 -4.35 -10.85 -14.38
N SER A 35 -5.64 -10.66 -14.10
CA SER A 35 -6.75 -11.03 -14.98
C SER A 35 -7.94 -10.06 -14.87
N ALA A 36 -8.88 -10.16 -15.81
CA ALA A 36 -10.10 -9.35 -15.79
C ALA A 36 -10.98 -9.69 -14.58
N GLU A 37 -11.04 -10.97 -14.20
CA GLU A 37 -11.78 -11.48 -13.05
C GLU A 37 -11.24 -10.89 -11.75
N GLU A 38 -9.91 -10.83 -11.59
CA GLU A 38 -9.29 -10.18 -10.43
C GLU A 38 -9.68 -8.70 -10.35
N GLY A 39 -9.67 -7.99 -11.48
CA GLY A 39 -10.12 -6.60 -11.54
C GLY A 39 -11.55 -6.48 -11.02
N ALA A 40 -12.47 -7.29 -11.55
CA ALA A 40 -13.87 -7.29 -11.14
C ALA A 40 -14.06 -7.57 -9.64
N GLU A 41 -13.34 -8.55 -9.09
CA GLU A 41 -13.39 -8.87 -7.65
C GLU A 41 -12.89 -7.73 -6.77
N ARG A 42 -11.82 -7.02 -7.17
CA ARG A 42 -11.31 -5.84 -6.44
C ARG A 42 -12.30 -4.68 -6.46
N PHE A 43 -12.91 -4.39 -7.62
CA PHE A 43 -13.96 -3.37 -7.73
C PHE A 43 -15.21 -3.72 -6.92
N ALA A 44 -15.54 -5.01 -6.81
CA ALA A 44 -16.64 -5.49 -5.98
C ALA A 44 -16.31 -5.57 -4.47
N GLY A 45 -15.06 -5.27 -4.08
CA GLY A 45 -14.60 -5.37 -2.68
C GLY A 45 -14.45 -6.80 -2.16
N ILE A 46 -14.47 -7.80 -3.04
CA ILE A 46 -14.34 -9.21 -2.69
C ILE A 46 -12.87 -9.57 -2.44
N ARG A 47 -11.98 -9.03 -3.28
CA ARG A 47 -10.52 -9.23 -3.15
C ARG A 47 -9.85 -7.93 -2.73
N PRO A 48 -8.96 -7.94 -1.71
CA PRO A 48 -8.19 -6.76 -1.35
C PRO A 48 -7.17 -6.41 -2.45
N GLY A 49 -6.81 -5.14 -2.53
CA GLY A 49 -5.76 -4.67 -3.42
C GLY A 49 -5.98 -3.23 -3.88
N TYR A 50 -4.96 -2.69 -4.54
CA TYR A 50 -5.02 -1.35 -5.09
C TYR A 50 -5.65 -1.35 -6.50
N VAL A 51 -6.33 -0.26 -6.83
CA VAL A 51 -7.03 -0.05 -8.10
C VAL A 51 -6.55 1.27 -8.73
N TYR A 52 -6.90 2.40 -8.09
CA TYR A 52 -6.47 3.74 -8.46
C TYR A 52 -5.97 4.49 -7.24
N SER A 53 -4.88 5.26 -7.39
CA SER A 53 -4.27 6.02 -6.29
C SER A 53 -5.19 7.06 -5.65
N ARG A 54 -6.22 7.53 -6.39
CA ARG A 54 -7.25 8.41 -5.84
C ARG A 54 -8.09 7.75 -4.74
N LEU A 55 -8.19 6.42 -4.73
CA LEU A 55 -8.91 5.66 -3.72
C LEU A 55 -7.96 5.19 -2.61
N SER A 56 -6.80 4.63 -3.00
CA SER A 56 -5.77 4.18 -2.07
C SER A 56 -4.44 3.98 -2.81
N ASN A 57 -3.32 4.25 -2.14
CA ASN A 57 -1.96 4.10 -2.66
C ASN A 57 -1.06 3.48 -1.56
N PRO A 58 -0.15 2.54 -1.88
CA PRO A 58 0.66 1.87 -0.85
C PRO A 58 1.51 2.83 0.01
N THR A 59 2.11 3.85 -0.61
CA THR A 59 2.90 4.88 0.10
C THR A 59 2.05 5.65 1.10
N VAL A 60 0.80 5.93 0.74
CA VAL A 60 -0.14 6.67 1.59
C VAL A 60 -0.72 5.76 2.66
N ARG A 61 -1.01 4.50 2.34
CA ARG A 61 -1.47 3.50 3.30
C ARG A 61 -0.48 3.31 4.44
N ALA A 62 0.81 3.24 4.10
CA ALA A 62 1.90 3.22 5.08
C ALA A 62 1.77 4.37 6.09
N LEU A 63 1.54 5.60 5.62
CA LEU A 63 1.29 6.75 6.49
C LEU A 63 -0.01 6.63 7.31
N GLU A 64 -1.10 6.16 6.70
CA GLU A 64 -2.39 5.96 7.37
C GLU A 64 -2.32 4.92 8.50
N ASP A 65 -1.43 3.93 8.39
CA ASP A 65 -1.20 2.93 9.44
C ASP A 65 -0.36 3.47 10.62
N CYS A 66 0.31 4.61 10.46
CA CYS A 66 1.10 5.26 11.51
C CYS A 66 0.28 6.11 12.49
N VAL A 67 -0.99 6.44 12.17
CA VAL A 67 -1.82 7.42 12.90
C VAL A 67 -2.84 6.80 13.84
#